data_AF-A0A5J4X7C2-F1
#
_entry.id   AF-A0A5J4X7C2-F1
#
_cell.length_a   1.000
_cell.length_b   1.000
_cell.length_c   1.000
_cell.angle_alpha   90.00
_cell.angle_beta   90.00
_cell.angle_gamma   90.00
#
_symmetry.space_group_name_H-M   'P 1'
#
loop_
_entity.id
_entity.type
_entity.pdbx_description
1 polymer ?
#
loop_
_entity_poly.entity_id
_entity_poly.type
_entity_poly.pdbx_seq_one_letter_code
_entity_poly.pdbx_strand_id
1 'polypeptide(L)' 'MKEFITLHRIDWIRFRAVAEDYFRRGVHFEEAYIEMSETYGGICPEKDTLYRWEKKFNETG' A
#
# COMPACT_ATOMS: atom_id res chain seq x y z
N MET A 1 18.83 -6.23 -18.78
CA MET A 1 19.02 -4.98 -18.01
C MET A 1 17.86 -4.93 -17.02
N LYS A 2 18.11 -5.04 -15.70
CA LYS A 2 17.03 -4.85 -14.71
C LYS A 2 16.75 -3.35 -14.66
N GLU A 3 15.61 -2.92 -15.17
CA GLU A 3 15.14 -1.54 -14.96
C GLU A 3 14.89 -1.38 -13.46
N PHE A 4 15.70 -0.56 -12.80
CA PHE A 4 15.49 -0.21 -11.41
C PHE A 4 14.37 0.83 -11.38
N ILE A 5 13.20 0.42 -10.90
CA ILE A 5 12.09 1.35 -10.72
C ILE A 5 12.45 2.25 -9.53
N THR A 6 12.54 3.56 -9.79
CA THR A 6 12.82 4.55 -8.74
C THR A 6 11.49 5.09 -8.23
N LEU A 7 11.13 4.77 -6.98
CA LEU A 7 9.94 5.32 -6.34
C LEU A 7 10.26 6.67 -5.71
N HIS A 8 9.48 7.69 -6.05
CA HIS A 8 9.59 9.00 -5.44
C HIS A 8 8.72 9.09 -4.18
N ARG A 9 9.01 10.09 -3.33
CA ARG A 9 8.21 10.37 -2.14
C ARG A 9 6.73 10.54 -2.44
N ILE A 10 6.39 11.08 -3.61
CA ILE A 10 4.99 11.27 -4.03
C ILE A 10 4.27 9.94 -4.27
N ASP A 11 4.97 8.91 -4.75
CA ASP A 11 4.39 7.58 -4.97
C ASP A 11 4.04 6.92 -3.65
N TRP A 12 4.93 7.02 -2.66
CA TRP A 12 4.65 6.56 -1.30
C TRP A 12 3.45 7.24 -0.65
N ILE A 13 3.27 8.55 -0.88
CA ILE A 13 2.09 9.28 -0.39
C ILE A 13 0.82 8.76 -1.07
N ARG A 14 0.86 8.55 -2.40
CA ARG A 14 -0.27 8.01 -3.16
C ARG A 14 -0.65 6.60 -2.70
N PHE A 15 0.32 5.70 -2.57
CA PHE A 15 0.08 4.33 -2.12
C PHE A 15 -0.52 4.28 -0.73
N ARG A 16 -0.01 5.11 0.19
CA ARG A 16 -0.54 5.18 1.53
C ARG A 16 -1.97 5.72 1.55
N ALA A 17 -2.29 6.74 0.75
CA ALA A 17 -3.64 7.27 0.66
C ALA A 17 -4.65 6.22 0.15
N VAL A 18 -4.25 5.42 -0.84
CA VAL A 18 -5.06 4.30 -1.37
C VAL A 18 -5.25 3.22 -0.32
N ALA A 19 -4.17 2.80 0.36
CA ALA A 19 -4.27 1.82 1.44
C ALA A 19 -5.19 2.29 2.58
N GLU A 20 -5.09 3.55 3.00
CA GLU A 20 -5.98 4.10 4.02
C GLU A 20 -7.45 4.19 3.56
N ASP A 21 -7.72 4.41 2.27
CA ASP A 21 -9.09 4.32 1.74
C ASP A 21 -9.64 2.88 1.81
N TYR A 22 -8.82 1.86 1.51
CA TYR A 22 -9.18 0.47 1.72
C TYR A 22 -9.48 0.16 3.19
N PHE A 23 -8.63 0.60 4.11
CA PHE A 23 -8.83 0.37 5.54
C PHE A 23 -10.11 1.06 6.07
N ARG A 24 -10.42 2.27 5.59
CA ARG A 24 -11.69 2.95 5.92
C ARG A 24 -12.93 2.18 5.45
N ARG A 25 -12.80 1.39 4.38
CA ARG A 25 -13.86 0.50 3.87
C ARG A 25 -13.91 -0.86 4.58
N GLY A 26 -13.02 -1.10 5.55
CA GLY A 26 -12.90 -2.35 6.29
C GLY A 26 -12.15 -3.45 5.54
N VAL A 27 -11.42 -3.12 4.47
CA VAL A 27 -10.60 -4.09 3.72
C VAL A 27 -9.33 -4.38 4.51
N HIS A 28 -9.03 -5.65 4.72
CA HIS A 28 -7.84 -6.08 5.46
C HIS A 28 -6.55 -5.92 4.63
N PHE A 29 -5.40 -5.72 5.28
CA PHE A 29 -4.12 -5.47 4.59
C PHE A 29 -3.74 -6.54 3.55
N GLU A 30 -4.15 -7.80 3.74
CA GLU A 30 -3.89 -8.89 2.79
C GLU A 30 -4.68 -8.71 1.49
N GLU A 31 -5.94 -8.34 1.59
CA GLU A 31 -6.81 -8.06 0.45
C GLU A 31 -6.36 -6.78 -0.26
N ALA A 32 -6.03 -5.74 0.52
CA ALA A 32 -5.46 -4.51 -0.03
C ALA A 32 -4.14 -4.78 -0.78
N TYR A 33 -3.29 -5.69 -0.30
CA TYR A 33 -2.07 -6.07 -1.01
C TYR A 33 -2.37 -6.75 -2.35
N ILE A 34 -3.36 -7.65 -2.39
CA ILE A 34 -3.76 -8.31 -3.65
C ILE A 34 -4.22 -7.24 -4.65
N GLU A 35 -5.19 -6.39 -4.26
CA GLU A 35 -5.73 -5.35 -5.15
C GLU A 35 -4.67 -4.35 -5.62
N MET A 36 -3.79 -3.90 -4.71
CA MET A 36 -2.72 -2.98 -5.05
C MET A 36 -1.65 -3.65 -5.93
N SER A 37 -1.36 -4.93 -5.72
CA SER A 37 -0.40 -5.66 -6.55
C SER A 37 -0.90 -5.85 -7.98
N GLU A 38 -2.21 -6.06 -8.16
CA GLU A 38 -2.84 -6.12 -9.48
C GLU A 38 -2.85 -4.75 -10.18
N THR A 39 -3.09 -3.68 -9.42
CA THR A 39 -3.19 -2.31 -9.94
C THR A 39 -1.81 -1.71 -10.28
N TYR A 40 -0.84 -1.89 -9.39
CA TYR A 40 0.44 -1.21 -9.43
C TYR A 40 1.60 -2.13 -9.83
N GLY A 41 1.40 -3.45 -9.86
CA GLY A 41 2.42 -4.40 -10.29
C GLY A 41 3.74 -4.23 -9.53
N GLY A 42 4.84 -4.11 -10.27
CA GLY A 42 6.21 -4.05 -9.72
C GLY A 42 6.53 -2.82 -8.86
N ILE A 43 5.63 -1.84 -8.77
CA ILE A 43 5.78 -0.68 -7.87
C ILE A 43 4.90 -0.75 -6.62
N CYS A 44 4.13 -1.82 -6.46
CA CYS A 44 3.29 -2.02 -5.29
C CYS A 44 4.14 -2.03 -4.01
N PRO A 45 3.68 -1.39 -2.91
CA PRO A 45 4.27 -1.57 -1.60
C PRO A 45 4.33 -3.04 -1.20
N GLU A 46 5.38 -3.40 -0.46
CA GLU A 46 5.49 -4.74 0.11
C GLU A 46 4.34 -5.04 1.08
N LYS A 47 3.94 -6.31 1.17
CA LYS A 47 2.86 -6.75 2.09
C LYS A 47 3.10 -6.33 3.55
N ASP A 48 4.35 -6.39 4.03
CA ASP A 48 4.70 -5.93 5.40
C ASP A 48 4.51 -4.42 5.58
N THR A 49 4.70 -3.63 4.51
CA THR A 49 4.44 -2.18 4.56
C THR A 49 2.95 -1.91 4.77
N LEU A 50 2.08 -2.63 4.05
CA LEU A 50 0.62 -2.53 4.20
C LEU A 50 0.15 -2.96 5.58
N TYR A 51 0.71 -4.05 6.12
CA TYR A 51 0.45 -4.49 7.50
C TYR A 51 0.77 -3.39 8.52
N ARG A 52 1.95 -2.76 8.41
CA ARG A 52 2.34 -1.66 9.31
C ARG A 52 1.45 -0.44 9.18
N TRP A 53 0.98 -0.14 7.96
CA TRP A 53 0.05 0.96 7.73
C TRP A 53 -1.32 0.68 8.34
N GLU A 54 -1.87 -0.51 8.17
CA GLU A 54 -3.15 -0.90 8.77
C GLU A 54 -3.06 -0.85 10.31
N LYS A 55 -2.00 -1.42 10.89
CA LYS A 55 -1.76 -1.35 12.34
C LYS A 55 -1.77 0.10 12.84
N LYS A 56 -1.05 1.00 12.16
CA LYS A 56 -1.00 2.43 12.52
C LYS A 56 -2.34 3.13 12.31
N PHE A 57 -3.08 2.78 11.27
CA PHE A 57 -4.41 3.30 11.01
C PHE A 57 -5.35 2.95 12.17
N ASN A 58 -5.34 1.71 12.63
CA ASN A 58 -6.15 1.24 13.76
C ASN A 58 -5.73 1.82 15.12
N GLU A 59 -4.46 2.22 15.27
CA GLU A 59 -3.99 2.91 16.49
C GLU A 59 -4.41 4.39 16.55
N THR A 60 -4.79 5.00 15.43
CA THR A 60 -5.04 6.46 15.32
C THR A 60 -6.45 6.85 14.88
N GLY A 61 -7.24 5.91 14.35
CA GLY A 61 -8.66 6.08 14.03
C GLY A 61 -9.56 5.75 15.21
#